data_AF-A0A3D5DAB0-F1
#
_entry.id   AF-A0A3D5DAB0-F1
#
_cell.length_a   1.000
_cell.length_b   1.000
_cell.length_c   1.000
_cell.angle_alpha   90.00
_cell.angle_beta   90.00
_cell.angle_gamma   90.00
#
_symmetry.space_group_name_H-M   'P 1'
#
loop_
_entity.id
_entity.type
_entity.pdbx_description
1 polymer ?
#
loop_
_entity_poly.entity_id
_entity_poly.type
_entity_poly.pdbx_seq_one_letter_code
_entity_poly.pdbx_strand_id
1 'polypeptide(L)'
;RAGAVAGTRPTVVAAVVDSLLRAGFKPGQLVIWDRHLRDLKNAGYETIYKKYNVSLAGAHEEGYDDWAPYRYAFLPWKPAIGELLHGRKASSDLSHPSKLVSEKLTAILCIHPPLYIPRTGHSGHLAELAQASADNTHRFSYYLPGFRDAIPALCDRVAFSHTHTAARLKRALDDKAVPETFALLPTTGKIEIQFNEHKFHLEALLSARKTAAAEGEPQGVSFQAGPMEWRQWVLPDGRMTLDPETNTKQLQPHTKLRLAITDALFCQYHQGNRIRTDYAVATNELWFSTDLLALDAIGFQMVEDLRRSANLPPGIGQNLMHRTAQGMLLGNAFANHIEVKLINQTFDEP
;
A
#
# COMPACT_ATOMS: atom_id res chain seq x y z
N ARG A 1 -17.20 -21.90 -1.38
CA ARG A 1 -15.80 -21.43 -1.51
C ARG A 1 -15.59 -20.28 -0.53
N ALA A 2 -14.38 -20.08 0.00
CA ALA A 2 -14.15 -19.13 1.11
C ALA A 2 -14.39 -17.65 0.74
N GLY A 3 -13.82 -17.18 -0.37
CA GLY A 3 -13.85 -15.77 -0.83
C GLY A 3 -15.19 -15.28 -1.39
N ALA A 4 -16.33 -15.81 -0.92
CA ALA A 4 -17.65 -15.25 -1.22
C ALA A 4 -18.14 -14.29 -0.11
N VAL A 5 -17.71 -14.54 1.14
CA VAL A 5 -18.21 -13.88 2.36
C VAL A 5 -17.11 -13.10 3.09
N ALA A 6 -15.89 -13.66 3.12
CA ALA A 6 -14.81 -13.26 4.03
C ALA A 6 -13.53 -12.74 3.32
N GLY A 7 -13.66 -12.17 2.11
CA GLY A 7 -12.52 -11.70 1.32
C GLY A 7 -12.93 -11.10 -0.02
N THR A 8 -12.02 -10.34 -0.65
CA THR A 8 -12.26 -9.61 -1.90
C THR A 8 -12.77 -10.53 -3.01
N ARG A 9 -13.83 -10.10 -3.69
CA ARG A 9 -14.54 -10.91 -4.69
C ARG A 9 -13.80 -10.88 -6.03
N PRO A 10 -13.49 -12.05 -6.63
CA PRO A 10 -12.91 -12.11 -7.98
C PRO A 10 -13.74 -11.37 -9.06
N THR A 11 -15.06 -11.24 -8.88
CA THR A 11 -15.92 -10.46 -9.79
C THR A 11 -15.62 -8.96 -9.76
N VAL A 12 -15.39 -8.37 -8.59
CA VAL A 12 -15.05 -6.95 -8.44
C VAL A 12 -13.68 -6.67 -9.07
N VAL A 13 -12.68 -7.52 -8.78
CA VAL A 13 -11.34 -7.39 -9.39
C VAL A 13 -11.38 -7.62 -10.90
N ALA A 14 -12.22 -8.53 -11.40
CA ALA A 14 -12.41 -8.72 -12.84
C ALA A 14 -12.99 -7.47 -13.51
N ALA A 15 -13.97 -6.80 -12.88
CA ALA A 15 -14.53 -5.56 -13.40
C ALA A 15 -13.50 -4.41 -13.43
N VAL A 16 -12.64 -4.30 -12.41
CA VAL A 16 -11.53 -3.34 -12.39
C VAL A 16 -10.51 -3.63 -13.50
N VAL A 17 -10.13 -4.90 -13.71
CA VAL A 17 -9.25 -5.30 -14.82
C VAL A 17 -9.88 -4.99 -16.18
N ASP A 18 -11.15 -5.33 -16.38
CA ASP A 18 -11.90 -5.03 -17.62
C ASP A 18 -11.91 -3.51 -17.90
N SER A 19 -12.11 -2.70 -16.86
CA SER A 19 -12.14 -1.23 -16.94
C SER A 19 -10.78 -0.63 -17.29
N LEU A 20 -9.69 -1.14 -16.69
CA LEU A 20 -8.32 -0.71 -17.00
C LEU A 20 -7.92 -1.09 -18.44
N LEU A 21 -8.32 -2.26 -18.91
CA LEU A 21 -8.07 -2.68 -20.30
C LEU A 21 -8.85 -1.80 -21.30
N ARG A 22 -10.11 -1.45 -21.00
CA ARG A 22 -10.89 -0.47 -21.79
C ARG A 22 -10.27 0.93 -21.79
N ALA A 23 -9.64 1.33 -20.69
CA ALA A 23 -8.88 2.58 -20.58
C ALA A 23 -7.50 2.53 -21.29
N GLY A 24 -7.17 1.44 -21.99
CA GLY A 24 -5.97 1.33 -22.83
C GLY A 24 -4.71 0.80 -22.14
N PHE A 25 -4.80 0.39 -20.87
CA PHE A 25 -3.68 -0.33 -20.23
C PHE A 25 -3.50 -1.70 -20.88
N LYS A 26 -2.25 -2.11 -21.14
CA LYS A 26 -1.95 -3.42 -21.76
C LYS A 26 -1.94 -4.51 -20.67
N PRO A 27 -2.38 -5.75 -20.96
CA PRO A 27 -2.44 -6.82 -19.95
C PRO A 27 -1.12 -7.06 -19.20
N GLY A 28 0.02 -7.01 -19.90
CA GLY A 28 1.36 -7.13 -19.29
C GLY A 28 1.81 -5.94 -18.43
N GLN A 29 1.00 -4.91 -18.27
CA GLN A 29 1.19 -3.82 -17.29
C GLN A 29 0.35 -4.03 -16.02
N LEU A 30 -0.54 -5.03 -16.00
CA LEU A 30 -1.47 -5.29 -14.90
C LEU A 30 -1.06 -6.55 -14.13
N VAL A 31 -1.06 -6.45 -12.80
CA VAL A 31 -0.78 -7.57 -11.91
C VAL A 31 -1.79 -7.57 -10.76
N ILE A 32 -2.43 -8.71 -10.54
CA ILE A 32 -3.24 -8.97 -9.34
C ILE A 32 -2.29 -9.57 -8.32
N TRP A 33 -2.25 -9.01 -7.11
CA TRP A 33 -1.29 -9.41 -6.09
C TRP A 33 -1.86 -9.42 -4.67
N ASP A 34 -1.17 -10.16 -3.80
CA ASP A 34 -1.48 -10.38 -2.39
C ASP A 34 -0.17 -10.85 -1.70
N ARG A 35 -0.20 -11.16 -0.39
CA ARG A 35 0.93 -11.71 0.37
C ARG A 35 1.48 -13.00 -0.26
N HIS A 36 0.61 -13.90 -0.73
CA HIS A 36 0.98 -15.23 -1.25
C HIS A 36 0.30 -15.57 -2.58
N LEU A 37 1.09 -15.96 -3.58
CA LEU A 37 0.61 -16.37 -4.91
C LEU A 37 -0.30 -17.61 -4.82
N ARG A 38 0.01 -18.54 -3.90
CA ARG A 38 -0.83 -19.72 -3.63
C ARG A 38 -2.27 -19.34 -3.26
N ASP A 39 -2.43 -18.30 -2.45
CA ASP A 39 -3.71 -17.99 -1.83
C ASP A 39 -4.63 -17.21 -2.79
N LEU A 40 -4.05 -16.38 -3.69
CA LEU A 40 -4.72 -15.89 -4.90
C LEU A 40 -5.27 -17.02 -5.79
N LYS A 41 -4.46 -18.06 -6.04
CA LYS A 41 -4.89 -19.21 -6.84
C LYS A 41 -6.05 -19.96 -6.17
N ASN A 42 -5.94 -20.20 -4.86
CA ASN A 42 -7.00 -20.83 -4.06
C ASN A 42 -8.31 -20.00 -4.02
N ALA A 43 -8.22 -18.67 -4.02
CA ALA A 43 -9.37 -17.78 -4.09
C ALA A 43 -10.01 -17.70 -5.50
N GLY A 44 -9.34 -18.21 -6.53
CA GLY A 44 -9.88 -18.36 -7.89
C GLY A 44 -9.43 -17.29 -8.89
N TYR A 45 -8.50 -16.39 -8.52
CA TYR A 45 -7.97 -15.34 -9.39
C TYR A 45 -7.28 -15.88 -10.66
N GLU A 46 -6.92 -17.18 -10.67
CA GLU A 46 -6.38 -17.88 -11.85
C GLU A 46 -7.35 -17.92 -13.05
N THR A 47 -8.65 -17.67 -12.86
CA THR A 47 -9.61 -17.51 -13.98
C THR A 47 -9.52 -16.14 -14.64
N ILE A 48 -9.34 -15.08 -13.85
CA ILE A 48 -9.15 -13.70 -14.33
C ILE A 48 -7.84 -13.59 -15.10
N TYR A 49 -6.77 -14.16 -14.52
CA TYR A 49 -5.46 -14.35 -15.15
C TYR A 49 -5.59 -14.95 -16.57
N LYS A 50 -6.28 -16.10 -16.70
CA LYS A 50 -6.47 -16.79 -17.99
C LYS A 50 -7.39 -16.03 -18.96
N LYS A 51 -8.44 -15.37 -18.46
CA LYS A 51 -9.39 -14.61 -19.30
C LYS A 51 -8.76 -13.34 -19.89
N TYR A 52 -7.98 -12.61 -19.10
CA TYR A 52 -7.51 -11.27 -19.44
C TYR A 52 -6.01 -11.17 -19.78
N ASN A 53 -5.25 -12.28 -19.63
CA ASN A 53 -3.80 -12.34 -19.89
C ASN A 53 -2.99 -11.31 -19.07
N VAL A 54 -3.47 -10.98 -17.87
CA VAL A 54 -2.75 -10.17 -16.86
C VAL A 54 -1.76 -11.05 -16.09
N SER A 55 -1.03 -10.49 -15.12
CA SER A 55 -0.15 -11.27 -14.23
C SER A 55 -0.80 -11.59 -12.88
N LEU A 56 -0.36 -12.66 -12.22
CA LEU A 56 -0.53 -12.88 -10.78
C LEU A 56 0.84 -12.83 -10.09
N ALA A 57 0.96 -12.16 -8.95
CA ALA A 57 2.17 -12.14 -8.14
C ALA A 57 1.86 -12.32 -6.65
N GLY A 58 2.79 -12.92 -5.92
CA GLY A 58 2.74 -13.01 -4.46
C GLY A 58 3.92 -12.25 -3.88
N ALA A 59 3.66 -11.33 -2.94
CA ALA A 59 4.69 -10.49 -2.34
C ALA A 59 5.78 -11.32 -1.61
N HIS A 60 5.42 -12.50 -1.12
CA HIS A 60 6.36 -13.46 -0.54
C HIS A 60 7.20 -14.19 -1.58
N GLU A 61 6.58 -14.70 -2.65
CA GLU A 61 7.27 -15.43 -3.72
C GLU A 61 8.20 -14.54 -4.56
N GLU A 62 7.94 -13.23 -4.61
CA GLU A 62 8.81 -12.21 -5.21
C GLU A 62 9.99 -11.79 -4.31
N GLY A 63 9.97 -12.20 -3.03
CA GLY A 63 10.98 -11.88 -2.03
C GLY A 63 10.88 -10.45 -1.48
N TYR A 64 11.80 -10.16 -0.56
CA TYR A 64 11.83 -8.91 0.23
C TYR A 64 13.13 -8.14 0.00
N ASP A 65 13.20 -6.92 0.52
CA ASP A 65 14.18 -5.90 0.16
C ASP A 65 14.76 -5.26 1.42
N ASP A 66 16.07 -4.94 1.40
CA ASP A 66 16.74 -4.29 2.53
C ASP A 66 16.56 -2.75 2.51
N TRP A 67 15.79 -2.23 1.54
CA TRP A 67 15.36 -0.84 1.51
C TRP A 67 14.39 -0.48 2.65
N ALA A 68 14.73 0.59 3.39
CA ALA A 68 13.91 1.26 4.42
C ALA A 68 13.06 0.33 5.34
N PRO A 69 13.61 -0.77 5.89
CA PRO A 69 12.83 -1.71 6.70
C PRO A 69 12.23 -1.02 7.94
N TYR A 70 11.02 -1.42 8.32
CA TYR A 70 10.36 -0.90 9.52
C TYR A 70 10.84 -1.65 10.76
N ARG A 71 11.60 -0.96 11.62
CA ARG A 71 12.05 -1.47 12.92
C ARG A 71 10.99 -1.23 14.00
N TYR A 72 10.67 -2.27 14.76
CA TYR A 72 9.87 -2.18 15.99
C TYR A 72 10.51 -3.00 17.11
N ALA A 73 11.46 -2.37 17.81
CA ALA A 73 12.33 -3.04 18.78
C ALA A 73 11.62 -3.52 20.06
N PHE A 74 10.45 -2.98 20.38
CA PHE A 74 9.68 -3.37 21.57
C PHE A 74 8.64 -4.45 21.24
N LEU A 75 8.90 -5.68 21.70
CA LEU A 75 7.88 -6.73 21.78
C LEU A 75 7.91 -7.33 23.19
N PRO A 76 6.74 -7.59 23.84
CA PRO A 76 6.72 -8.22 25.16
C PRO A 76 7.18 -9.69 25.19
N TRP A 77 7.54 -10.25 24.03
CA TRP A 77 8.02 -11.62 23.83
C TRP A 77 9.12 -11.64 22.76
N LYS A 78 9.92 -12.71 22.72
CA LYS A 78 10.84 -12.97 21.61
C LYS A 78 10.03 -13.33 20.34
N PRO A 79 10.34 -12.77 19.15
CA PRO A 79 9.65 -13.13 17.90
C PRO A 79 9.72 -14.63 17.62
N ALA A 80 8.76 -15.16 16.86
CA ALA A 80 8.66 -16.60 16.66
C ALA A 80 9.74 -17.12 15.71
N ILE A 81 10.37 -18.24 16.06
CA ILE A 81 11.36 -18.90 15.18
C ILE A 81 10.63 -19.42 13.94
N GLY A 82 10.78 -18.71 12.82
CA GLY A 82 10.08 -18.99 11.57
C GLY A 82 9.48 -17.75 10.90
N GLU A 83 9.39 -16.61 11.60
CA GLU A 83 9.13 -15.32 10.95
C GLU A 83 10.38 -14.94 10.14
N LEU A 84 10.26 -14.91 8.81
CA LEU A 84 11.41 -15.02 7.90
C LEU A 84 12.12 -13.68 7.70
N LEU A 85 13.33 -13.56 8.24
CA LEU A 85 14.26 -12.43 8.07
C LEU A 85 14.75 -12.34 6.62
N HIS A 86 14.08 -11.57 5.73
CA HIS A 86 14.44 -11.52 4.30
C HIS A 86 14.59 -12.95 3.72
N GLY A 87 13.64 -13.84 4.05
CA GLY A 87 13.65 -15.27 3.67
C GLY A 87 14.47 -16.22 4.56
N ARG A 88 15.15 -15.74 5.60
CA ARG A 88 16.00 -16.55 6.50
C ARG A 88 15.26 -16.96 7.78
N LYS A 89 15.50 -18.17 8.30
CA LYS A 89 14.91 -18.67 9.56
C LYS A 89 15.60 -18.09 10.81
N ALA A 90 15.41 -16.80 11.07
CA ALA A 90 15.91 -16.12 12.27
C ALA A 90 14.95 -14.99 12.70
N SER A 91 14.77 -14.80 14.01
CA SER A 91 13.92 -13.76 14.59
C SER A 91 14.51 -12.35 14.39
N SER A 92 13.68 -11.35 14.09
CA SER A 92 14.08 -9.94 13.99
C SER A 92 12.98 -8.98 14.44
N ASP A 93 13.41 -7.76 14.77
CA ASP A 93 12.57 -6.58 15.01
C ASP A 93 12.33 -5.74 13.74
N LEU A 94 12.98 -6.06 12.62
CA LEU A 94 12.78 -5.45 11.30
C LEU A 94 11.59 -6.07 10.53
N SER A 95 11.05 -5.31 9.58
CA SER A 95 10.01 -5.74 8.63
C SER A 95 10.36 -5.16 7.26
N HIS A 96 10.62 -6.03 6.29
CA HIS A 96 11.18 -5.67 4.99
C HIS A 96 10.07 -5.56 3.92
N PRO A 97 10.02 -4.46 3.14
CA PRO A 97 9.13 -4.36 1.98
C PRO A 97 9.39 -5.48 0.96
N SER A 98 8.35 -5.92 0.26
CA SER A 98 8.46 -6.87 -0.84
C SER A 98 9.06 -6.21 -2.08
N LYS A 99 9.92 -6.93 -2.81
CA LYS A 99 10.45 -6.51 -4.11
C LYS A 99 9.33 -6.27 -5.14
N LEU A 100 8.18 -6.92 -5.00
CA LEU A 100 7.01 -6.59 -5.82
C LEU A 100 6.61 -5.12 -5.65
N VAL A 101 6.63 -4.62 -4.41
CA VAL A 101 6.25 -3.25 -4.04
C VAL A 101 7.39 -2.26 -4.25
N SER A 102 8.65 -2.63 -4.01
CA SER A 102 9.82 -1.73 -4.09
C SER A 102 10.62 -1.81 -5.39
N GLU A 103 10.32 -2.74 -6.30
CA GLU A 103 10.96 -2.88 -7.62
C GLU A 103 9.99 -2.86 -8.82
N LYS A 104 8.76 -3.37 -8.66
CA LYS A 104 7.86 -3.63 -9.82
C LYS A 104 6.63 -2.71 -9.90
N LEU A 105 5.93 -2.48 -8.80
CA LEU A 105 4.66 -1.74 -8.77
C LEU A 105 4.87 -0.22 -8.83
N THR A 106 4.57 0.40 -9.97
CA THR A 106 4.56 1.87 -10.11
C THR A 106 3.21 2.54 -9.78
N ALA A 107 2.15 1.74 -9.63
CA ALA A 107 0.85 2.17 -9.16
C ALA A 107 0.18 0.99 -8.42
N ILE A 108 -0.61 1.29 -7.40
CA ILE A 108 -1.37 0.33 -6.58
C ILE A 108 -2.83 0.80 -6.55
N LEU A 109 -3.72 -0.15 -6.83
CA LEU A 109 -5.14 -0.05 -6.51
C LEU A 109 -5.38 -1.03 -5.36
N CYS A 110 -5.94 -0.56 -4.23
CA CYS A 110 -6.27 -1.40 -3.09
C CYS A 110 -7.75 -1.83 -3.17
N ILE A 111 -8.06 -3.11 -2.94
CA ILE A 111 -9.43 -3.63 -3.05
C ILE A 111 -9.69 -4.60 -1.89
N HIS A 112 -10.54 -4.21 -0.93
CA HIS A 112 -10.78 -4.95 0.31
C HIS A 112 -12.25 -4.86 0.76
N PRO A 113 -12.89 -5.94 1.24
CA PRO A 113 -14.23 -5.89 1.84
C PRO A 113 -14.18 -5.42 3.30
N PRO A 114 -15.22 -4.75 3.82
CA PRO A 114 -15.27 -4.33 5.22
C PRO A 114 -15.50 -5.55 6.13
N LEU A 115 -14.60 -5.77 7.09
CA LEU A 115 -14.49 -7.04 7.81
C LEU A 115 -13.97 -6.86 9.25
N TYR A 116 -14.42 -7.67 10.21
CA TYR A 116 -13.98 -7.59 11.62
C TYR A 116 -13.14 -8.79 12.07
N ILE A 117 -11.87 -8.55 12.42
CA ILE A 117 -10.97 -9.53 13.01
C ILE A 117 -10.88 -9.32 14.54
N PRO A 118 -11.24 -10.30 15.39
CA PRO A 118 -11.28 -10.15 16.84
C PRO A 118 -9.99 -9.78 17.59
N ARG A 119 -8.82 -9.75 16.92
CA ARG A 119 -7.53 -9.33 17.51
C ARG A 119 -7.04 -7.95 17.07
N THR A 120 -7.56 -7.40 15.98
CA THR A 120 -7.10 -6.14 15.38
C THR A 120 -8.21 -5.09 15.20
N GLY A 121 -9.48 -5.52 15.19
CA GLY A 121 -10.64 -4.65 14.95
C GLY A 121 -11.12 -4.77 13.51
N HIS A 122 -11.39 -3.64 12.87
CA HIS A 122 -11.68 -3.57 11.43
C HIS A 122 -10.44 -3.98 10.60
N SER A 123 -10.58 -4.91 9.66
CA SER A 123 -9.64 -5.05 8.55
C SER A 123 -10.06 -4.09 7.45
N GLY A 124 -9.09 -3.33 6.96
CA GLY A 124 -9.25 -2.24 6.02
C GLY A 124 -8.01 -2.08 5.15
N HIS A 125 -8.08 -1.17 4.18
CA HIS A 125 -7.05 -0.93 3.17
C HIS A 125 -5.66 -0.73 3.78
N LEU A 126 -5.52 0.03 4.87
CA LEU A 126 -4.24 0.23 5.53
C LEU A 126 -3.71 -1.06 6.17
N ALA A 127 -4.57 -1.73 6.96
CA ALA A 127 -4.22 -2.95 7.68
C ALA A 127 -3.75 -4.08 6.76
N GLU A 128 -4.35 -4.16 5.58
CA GLU A 128 -4.13 -5.23 4.61
C GLU A 128 -3.01 -4.89 3.63
N LEU A 129 -2.93 -3.65 3.15
CA LEU A 129 -1.82 -3.18 2.30
C LEU A 129 -0.48 -3.34 3.03
N ALA A 130 -0.37 -2.87 4.28
CA ALA A 130 0.84 -3.03 5.08
C ALA A 130 1.21 -4.50 5.30
N GLN A 131 0.21 -5.36 5.55
CA GLN A 131 0.40 -6.78 5.82
C GLN A 131 0.79 -7.61 4.59
N ALA A 132 0.23 -7.29 3.41
CA ALA A 132 0.60 -7.92 2.16
C ALA A 132 1.96 -7.43 1.64
N SER A 133 2.32 -6.17 1.92
CA SER A 133 3.51 -5.53 1.34
C SER A 133 4.85 -5.88 2.00
N ALA A 134 4.88 -6.51 3.18
CA ALA A 134 6.11 -6.69 3.96
C ALA A 134 6.22 -8.01 4.73
N ASP A 135 7.45 -8.47 4.96
CA ASP A 135 7.75 -9.62 5.82
C ASP A 135 7.50 -9.31 7.31
N ASN A 136 7.54 -10.37 8.14
CA ASN A 136 7.50 -10.29 9.60
C ASN A 136 6.26 -9.56 10.21
N THR A 137 5.27 -9.16 9.40
CA THR A 137 4.11 -8.35 9.82
C THR A 137 3.16 -9.07 10.78
N HIS A 138 3.21 -10.40 10.83
CA HIS A 138 2.32 -11.22 11.66
C HIS A 138 2.52 -10.98 13.17
N ARG A 139 3.74 -10.64 13.62
CA ARG A 139 4.04 -10.31 15.03
C ARG A 139 3.18 -9.18 15.59
N PHE A 140 2.79 -8.22 14.75
CA PHE A 140 1.92 -7.11 15.14
C PHE A 140 0.48 -7.56 15.44
N SER A 141 -0.03 -8.60 14.79
CA SER A 141 -1.39 -9.13 15.00
C SER A 141 -1.63 -9.77 16.38
N TYR A 142 -0.59 -9.84 17.22
CA TYR A 142 -0.66 -10.20 18.64
C TYR A 142 -0.39 -9.03 19.59
N TYR A 143 0.25 -7.94 19.12
CA TYR A 143 0.59 -6.77 19.92
C TYR A 143 -0.12 -5.51 19.40
N LEU A 144 -1.32 -5.24 19.92
CA LEU A 144 -2.17 -4.14 19.45
C LEU A 144 -1.51 -2.73 19.42
N PRO A 145 -0.63 -2.33 20.37
CA PRO A 145 0.13 -1.09 20.25
C PRO A 145 1.04 -1.11 19.01
N GLY A 146 1.86 -2.17 18.85
CA GLY A 146 2.69 -2.34 17.66
C GLY A 146 1.91 -2.43 16.36
N PHE A 147 0.69 -2.97 16.37
CA PHE A 147 -0.20 -2.90 15.20
C PHE A 147 -0.59 -1.46 14.85
N ARG A 148 -0.92 -0.63 15.85
CA ARG A 148 -1.30 0.79 15.66
C ARG A 148 -0.15 1.65 15.15
N ASP A 149 1.08 1.31 15.51
CA ASP A 149 2.29 2.02 15.09
C ASP A 149 2.81 1.52 13.72
N ALA A 150 2.83 0.20 13.52
CA ALA A 150 3.43 -0.45 12.35
C ALA A 150 2.60 -0.33 11.08
N ILE A 151 1.26 -0.45 11.18
CA ILE A 151 0.40 -0.43 9.99
C ILE A 151 0.49 0.91 9.25
N PRO A 152 0.39 2.09 9.90
CA PRO A 152 0.66 3.37 9.25
C PRO A 152 2.09 3.48 8.71
N ALA A 153 3.09 3.13 9.51
CA ALA A 153 4.50 3.27 9.14
C ALA A 153 4.94 2.37 7.98
N LEU A 154 4.26 1.25 7.77
CA LEU A 154 4.41 0.40 6.59
C LEU A 154 3.63 0.96 5.39
N CYS A 155 2.40 1.45 5.57
CA CYS A 155 1.62 2.08 4.49
C CYS A 155 2.35 3.28 3.87
N ASP A 156 2.98 4.11 4.70
CA ASP A 156 3.83 5.22 4.26
C ASP A 156 4.98 4.76 3.35
N ARG A 157 5.81 3.83 3.83
CA ARG A 157 6.88 3.18 3.05
C ARG A 157 6.38 2.58 1.75
N VAL A 158 5.18 2.00 1.74
CA VAL A 158 4.56 1.42 0.54
C VAL A 158 4.10 2.50 -0.43
N ALA A 159 3.50 3.58 0.06
CA ALA A 159 3.00 4.70 -0.73
C ALA A 159 4.13 5.47 -1.45
N PHE A 160 5.28 5.61 -0.79
CA PHE A 160 6.41 6.43 -1.24
C PHE A 160 7.69 5.64 -1.64
N SER A 161 7.62 4.30 -1.67
CA SER A 161 8.58 3.50 -2.46
C SER A 161 8.33 3.71 -3.94
N HIS A 162 8.85 4.81 -4.46
CA HIS A 162 8.96 5.01 -5.90
C HIS A 162 10.04 4.08 -6.46
N THR A 163 9.84 3.63 -7.70
CA THR A 163 10.84 2.80 -8.38
C THR A 163 11.01 3.22 -9.82
N HIS A 164 11.92 4.16 -10.03
CA HIS A 164 12.56 4.30 -11.32
C HIS A 164 13.71 3.30 -11.36
N THR A 165 13.49 2.12 -11.95
CA THR A 165 14.56 1.15 -12.13
C THR A 165 15.67 1.75 -12.99
N ALA A 166 16.92 1.33 -12.78
CA ALA A 166 18.09 1.87 -13.47
C ALA A 166 17.93 1.96 -15.01
N ALA A 167 17.21 1.01 -15.63
CA ALA A 167 16.90 0.99 -17.05
C ALA A 167 15.71 1.90 -17.46
N ARG A 168 14.71 2.07 -16.58
CA ARG A 168 13.57 2.97 -16.81
C ARG A 168 13.96 4.44 -16.63
N LEU A 169 14.83 4.71 -15.66
CA LEU A 169 15.52 6.00 -15.52
C LEU A 169 16.40 6.26 -16.75
N LYS A 170 17.26 5.30 -17.16
CA LYS A 170 18.08 5.46 -18.37
C LYS A 170 17.23 5.76 -19.61
N ARG A 171 16.15 5.02 -19.85
CA ARG A 171 15.27 5.29 -21.01
C ARG A 171 14.62 6.68 -20.96
N ALA A 172 14.26 7.17 -19.78
CA ALA A 172 13.76 8.54 -19.59
C ALA A 172 14.84 9.63 -19.72
N LEU A 173 16.12 9.26 -19.73
CA LEU A 173 17.27 10.15 -19.97
C LEU A 173 17.74 10.11 -21.43
N ASP A 174 17.63 8.95 -22.09
CA ASP A 174 17.99 8.77 -23.50
C ASP A 174 16.94 9.39 -24.45
N ASP A 175 15.69 9.54 -24.00
CA ASP A 175 14.56 10.02 -24.82
C ASP A 175 14.39 11.55 -24.73
N LYS A 176 14.55 12.25 -25.85
CA LYS A 176 14.43 13.72 -25.92
C LYS A 176 12.99 14.24 -25.77
N ALA A 177 11.99 13.35 -25.80
CA ALA A 177 10.58 13.69 -25.72
C ALA A 177 9.96 13.28 -24.37
N VAL A 178 10.65 13.55 -23.25
CA VAL A 178 10.09 13.37 -21.90
C VAL A 178 8.80 14.20 -21.75
N PRO A 179 7.62 13.58 -21.56
CA PRO A 179 6.40 14.32 -21.34
C PRO A 179 6.40 14.94 -19.94
N GLU A 180 5.71 16.08 -19.78
CA GLU A 180 5.63 16.88 -18.54
C GLU A 180 5.16 16.08 -17.30
N THR A 181 4.58 14.89 -17.50
CA THR A 181 4.09 13.98 -16.46
C THR A 181 5.19 13.25 -15.65
N PHE A 182 6.48 13.43 -15.95
CA PHE A 182 7.58 12.88 -15.13
C PHE A 182 8.46 13.97 -14.50
N ALA A 183 7.95 14.58 -13.43
CA ALA A 183 8.68 15.57 -12.63
C ALA A 183 9.80 14.94 -11.75
N LEU A 184 10.93 14.58 -12.39
CA LEU A 184 12.22 14.35 -11.75
C LEU A 184 13.21 15.44 -12.24
N LEU A 185 13.47 16.47 -11.43
CA LEU A 185 14.32 17.66 -11.73
C LEU A 185 15.82 17.44 -11.32
N PRO A 186 16.94 18.17 -11.75
CA PRO A 186 18.53 18.08 -11.63
C PRO A 186 19.82 18.24 -10.52
N THR A 187 20.01 18.39 -9.12
CA THR A 187 20.74 17.54 -8.02
C THR A 187 20.90 17.83 -6.48
N THR A 188 21.62 17.13 -5.52
CA THR A 188 22.76 16.10 -5.35
C THR A 188 22.81 15.35 -3.96
N GLY A 189 23.71 14.33 -3.74
CA GLY A 189 23.99 13.66 -2.43
C GLY A 189 25.48 13.54 -1.99
N LYS A 190 25.71 13.19 -0.71
CA LYS A 190 26.95 13.36 0.13
C LYS A 190 27.54 14.76 0.25
N ILE A 191 26.90 15.71 -0.42
CA ILE A 191 26.88 17.13 -0.14
C ILE A 191 25.39 17.47 -0.10
N GLU A 192 24.90 18.19 0.93
CA GLU A 192 23.55 18.78 0.84
C GLU A 192 23.62 19.93 -0.16
N ILE A 193 23.26 19.67 -1.42
CA ILE A 193 23.23 20.70 -2.46
C ILE A 193 21.79 21.19 -2.64
N GLN A 194 21.50 22.29 -1.95
CA GLN A 194 20.30 23.09 -2.18
C GLN A 194 20.42 23.78 -3.54
N PHE A 195 19.32 23.77 -4.29
CA PHE A 195 19.22 24.38 -5.61
C PHE A 195 17.80 24.90 -5.83
N ASN A 196 17.62 25.84 -6.77
CA ASN A 196 16.43 26.69 -6.82
C ASN A 196 15.62 26.63 -8.14
N GLU A 197 16.05 25.86 -9.14
CA GLU A 197 15.39 25.83 -10.48
C GLU A 197 15.41 24.46 -11.16
N HIS A 198 14.53 24.27 -12.15
CA HIS A 198 14.29 23.01 -12.87
C HIS A 198 15.48 22.40 -13.63
N LYS A 199 16.63 23.09 -13.68
CA LYS A 199 17.92 22.51 -14.11
C LYS A 199 18.75 21.95 -12.95
N PHE A 200 18.17 21.76 -11.74
CA PHE A 200 18.92 21.40 -10.52
C PHE A 200 18.26 20.55 -9.33
N HIS A 201 17.45 19.46 -9.50
CA HIS A 201 17.34 18.19 -8.61
C HIS A 201 17.77 16.57 -8.83
N LEU A 202 18.14 15.58 -9.78
CA LEU A 202 18.55 14.97 -11.18
C LEU A 202 20.00 14.81 -11.84
N GLU A 203 20.84 15.79 -12.27
CA GLU A 203 22.19 15.55 -12.89
C GLU A 203 23.19 14.73 -12.03
N ALA A 204 23.73 15.26 -10.93
CA ALA A 204 24.14 14.43 -9.79
C ALA A 204 23.05 13.53 -9.07
N LEU A 205 22.00 13.00 -9.74
CA LEU A 205 21.30 11.75 -9.39
C LEU A 205 21.95 10.67 -10.26
N LEU A 206 22.43 11.03 -11.46
CA LEU A 206 23.48 10.29 -12.14
C LEU A 206 24.76 10.27 -11.27
N SER A 207 25.15 11.39 -10.65
CA SER A 207 26.28 11.43 -9.70
C SER A 207 25.96 10.94 -8.28
N ALA A 208 24.80 11.18 -7.67
CA ALA A 208 24.42 10.50 -6.41
C ALA A 208 24.31 8.99 -6.63
N ARG A 209 23.82 8.52 -7.78
CA ARG A 209 23.91 7.11 -8.19
C ARG A 209 25.35 6.66 -8.45
N LYS A 210 26.21 7.51 -9.01
CA LYS A 210 27.65 7.21 -9.20
C LYS A 210 28.35 7.04 -7.86
N THR A 211 28.07 7.90 -6.88
CA THR A 211 28.56 7.82 -5.51
C THR A 211 27.96 6.61 -4.81
N ALA A 212 26.65 6.38 -4.89
CA ALA A 212 25.99 5.21 -4.31
C ALA A 212 26.57 3.89 -4.85
N ALA A 213 26.78 3.80 -6.16
CA ALA A 213 27.36 2.62 -6.80
C ALA A 213 28.88 2.47 -6.57
N ALA A 214 29.59 3.55 -6.25
CA ALA A 214 31.03 3.52 -5.94
C ALA A 214 31.33 3.26 -4.45
N GLU A 215 30.47 3.74 -3.55
CA GLU A 215 30.61 3.57 -2.10
C GLU A 215 29.84 2.36 -1.55
N GLY A 216 28.81 1.89 -2.26
CA GLY A 216 27.89 0.85 -1.79
C GLY A 216 26.79 1.35 -0.85
N GLU A 217 26.72 2.66 -0.58
CA GLU A 217 25.82 3.27 0.41
C GLU A 217 24.78 4.22 -0.21
N PRO A 218 23.52 4.24 0.28
CA PRO A 218 22.48 5.16 -0.20
C PRO A 218 22.87 6.64 -0.08
N GLN A 219 22.46 7.45 -1.06
CA GLN A 219 22.78 8.87 -1.13
C GLN A 219 21.49 9.70 -1.11
N GLY A 220 21.30 10.44 -0.02
CA GLY A 220 20.15 11.36 0.12
C GLY A 220 20.31 12.59 -0.76
N VAL A 221 19.22 13.00 -1.42
CA VAL A 221 19.13 14.19 -2.26
C VAL A 221 17.93 15.01 -1.81
N SER A 222 18.17 16.25 -1.37
CA SER A 222 17.12 17.19 -0.97
C SER A 222 16.63 18.01 -2.16
N PHE A 223 15.34 18.33 -2.16
CA PHE A 223 14.62 19.02 -3.23
C PHE A 223 13.82 20.16 -2.60
N GLN A 224 13.83 21.34 -3.21
CA GLN A 224 13.03 22.48 -2.78
C GLN A 224 12.30 23.09 -3.98
N ALA A 225 10.98 23.20 -3.89
CA ALA A 225 10.11 23.77 -4.91
C ALA A 225 9.14 24.77 -4.25
N GLY A 226 9.58 26.02 -4.11
CA GLY A 226 8.85 27.04 -3.36
C GLY A 226 8.68 26.62 -1.88
N PRO A 227 7.45 26.46 -1.37
CA PRO A 227 7.17 26.02 0.00
C PRO A 227 7.20 24.48 0.18
N MET A 228 7.50 23.71 -0.87
CA MET A 228 7.63 22.25 -0.79
C MET A 228 9.09 21.85 -0.61
N GLU A 229 9.40 21.09 0.43
CA GLU A 229 10.71 20.49 0.69
C GLU A 229 10.55 18.98 0.85
N TRP A 230 11.43 18.20 0.21
CA TRP A 230 11.49 16.75 0.40
C TRP A 230 12.89 16.20 0.17
N ARG A 231 13.17 15.00 0.70
CA ARG A 231 14.40 14.26 0.40
C ARG A 231 14.08 12.92 -0.29
N GLN A 232 14.95 12.47 -1.19
CA GLN A 232 14.91 11.13 -1.78
C GLN A 232 16.24 10.43 -1.59
N TRP A 233 16.20 9.14 -1.27
CA TRP A 233 17.37 8.26 -1.23
C TRP A 233 17.60 7.62 -2.59
N VAL A 234 18.80 7.81 -3.15
CA VAL A 234 19.31 7.08 -4.31
C VAL A 234 20.07 5.86 -3.84
N LEU A 235 19.64 4.67 -4.24
CA LEU A 235 20.24 3.42 -3.82
C LEU A 235 21.42 3.02 -4.74
N PRO A 236 22.37 2.18 -4.29
CA PRO A 236 23.48 1.70 -5.11
C PRO A 236 23.06 0.99 -6.40
N ASP A 237 21.91 0.32 -6.39
CA ASP A 237 21.30 -0.32 -7.57
C ASP A 237 20.67 0.67 -8.57
N GLY A 238 20.62 1.96 -8.23
CA GLY A 238 20.07 3.05 -9.04
C GLY A 238 18.57 3.28 -8.91
N ARG A 239 17.89 2.65 -7.93
CA ARG A 239 16.53 3.02 -7.53
C ARG A 239 16.51 4.35 -6.76
N MET A 240 15.33 4.98 -6.68
CA MET A 240 15.11 6.28 -6.05
C MET A 240 13.81 6.27 -5.25
N THR A 241 13.87 6.56 -3.96
CA THR A 241 12.76 6.40 -3.01
C THR A 241 12.62 7.62 -2.10
N LEU A 242 11.43 7.97 -1.63
CA LEU A 242 11.30 9.09 -0.68
C LEU A 242 12.01 8.79 0.65
N ASP A 243 12.49 9.84 1.30
CA ASP A 243 12.93 9.82 2.69
C ASP A 243 11.72 9.87 3.64
N PRO A 244 11.47 8.87 4.52
CA PRO A 244 10.31 8.84 5.41
C PRO A 244 10.23 9.97 6.44
N GLU A 245 11.30 10.75 6.64
CA GLU A 245 11.29 11.95 7.50
C GLU A 245 10.78 13.21 6.76
N THR A 246 10.45 13.09 5.47
CA THR A 246 9.84 14.15 4.65
C THR A 246 8.45 14.55 5.17
N ASN A 247 8.10 15.84 5.07
CA ASN A 247 6.74 16.32 5.35
C ASN A 247 5.75 15.92 4.23
N THR A 248 5.13 14.75 4.36
CA THR A 248 4.37 14.08 3.30
C THR A 248 3.06 14.77 2.86
N LYS A 249 2.59 15.86 3.51
CA LYS A 249 1.31 16.53 3.18
C LYS A 249 1.23 16.93 1.70
N GLN A 250 2.29 17.56 1.20
CA GLN A 250 2.34 18.08 -0.17
C GLN A 250 2.62 16.97 -1.20
N LEU A 251 3.02 15.77 -0.74
CA LEU A 251 3.41 14.64 -1.58
C LEU A 251 2.33 13.56 -1.74
N GLN A 252 1.21 13.64 -1.01
CA GLN A 252 0.06 12.73 -1.21
C GLN A 252 -0.32 12.52 -2.70
N PRO A 253 -0.36 13.55 -3.58
CA PRO A 253 -0.70 13.37 -5.00
C PRO A 253 0.33 12.56 -5.79
N HIS A 254 1.56 12.47 -5.30
CA HIS A 254 2.68 11.80 -5.98
C HIS A 254 2.82 10.32 -5.58
N THR A 255 2.17 9.87 -4.50
CA THR A 255 2.18 8.48 -4.03
C THR A 255 1.89 7.47 -5.14
N LYS A 256 2.30 6.21 -4.95
CA LYS A 256 1.87 5.12 -5.84
C LYS A 256 0.49 4.54 -5.50
N LEU A 257 -0.18 5.00 -4.43
CA LEU A 257 -1.55 4.60 -4.11
C LEU A 257 -2.51 5.47 -4.93
N ARG A 258 -3.25 4.87 -5.87
CA ARG A 258 -4.03 5.64 -6.87
C ARG A 258 -5.53 5.51 -6.76
N LEU A 259 -6.02 4.42 -6.19
CA LEU A 259 -7.44 4.21 -5.89
C LEU A 259 -7.56 3.13 -4.82
N ALA A 260 -8.50 3.32 -3.90
CA ALA A 260 -8.97 2.30 -2.98
C ALA A 260 -10.45 2.02 -3.26
N ILE A 261 -10.82 0.75 -3.28
CA ILE A 261 -12.16 0.26 -3.61
C ILE A 261 -12.64 -0.66 -2.49
N THR A 262 -13.57 -0.21 -1.66
CA THR A 262 -14.16 -1.08 -0.63
C THR A 262 -15.20 -1.99 -1.28
N ASP A 263 -14.98 -3.31 -1.20
CA ASP A 263 -15.90 -4.35 -1.66
C ASP A 263 -17.03 -4.55 -0.63
N ALA A 264 -17.80 -3.47 -0.45
CA ALA A 264 -18.95 -3.36 0.45
C ALA A 264 -20.22 -4.03 -0.10
N LEU A 265 -20.08 -5.03 -0.99
CA LEU A 265 -21.21 -5.84 -1.42
C LEU A 265 -21.72 -6.70 -0.25
N PHE A 266 -20.81 -7.18 0.59
CA PHE A 266 -21.13 -7.70 1.93
C PHE A 266 -20.10 -7.23 2.96
N CYS A 267 -20.56 -6.90 4.15
CA CYS A 267 -19.74 -6.64 5.33
C CYS A 267 -19.76 -7.83 6.29
N GLN A 268 -18.59 -8.37 6.68
CA GLN A 268 -18.51 -9.40 7.73
C GLN A 268 -18.12 -8.81 9.09
N TYR A 269 -19.12 -8.36 9.83
CA TYR A 269 -18.98 -7.55 11.05
C TYR A 269 -18.51 -8.33 12.31
N HIS A 270 -18.38 -9.66 12.24
CA HIS A 270 -17.79 -10.46 13.32
C HIS A 270 -17.09 -11.75 12.82
N GLN A 271 -16.06 -12.18 13.55
CA GLN A 271 -15.27 -13.39 13.28
C GLN A 271 -14.73 -13.49 11.85
N GLY A 272 -14.36 -12.38 11.21
CA GLY A 272 -13.85 -12.30 9.83
C GLY A 272 -12.67 -13.21 9.48
N ASN A 273 -11.89 -13.64 10.48
CA ASN A 273 -10.86 -14.68 10.34
C ASN A 273 -11.43 -16.11 10.21
N ARG A 274 -12.75 -16.25 10.03
CA ARG A 274 -13.53 -17.47 9.81
C ARG A 274 -14.69 -17.14 8.86
N ILE A 275 -15.07 -18.10 8.02
CA ILE A 275 -16.23 -17.94 7.14
C ILE A 275 -17.50 -18.06 8.01
N ARG A 276 -18.21 -16.95 8.26
CA ARG A 276 -19.42 -16.90 9.09
C ARG A 276 -20.50 -16.07 8.40
N THR A 277 -21.39 -16.74 7.67
CA THR A 277 -22.55 -16.12 6.99
C THR A 277 -23.54 -15.51 7.97
N ASP A 278 -23.62 -16.05 9.18
CA ASP A 278 -24.41 -15.53 10.30
C ASP A 278 -23.89 -14.19 10.87
N TYR A 279 -22.66 -13.81 10.51
CA TYR A 279 -22.06 -12.51 10.83
C TYR A 279 -21.74 -11.69 9.58
N ALA A 280 -22.47 -11.90 8.48
CA ALA A 280 -22.37 -11.14 7.25
C ALA A 280 -23.70 -10.47 6.89
N VAL A 281 -23.64 -9.21 6.44
CA VAL A 281 -24.79 -8.47 5.89
C VAL A 281 -24.50 -8.13 4.44
N ALA A 282 -25.46 -8.33 3.55
CA ALA A 282 -25.42 -7.82 2.18
C ALA A 282 -25.71 -6.31 2.21
N THR A 283 -24.67 -5.51 2.03
CA THR A 283 -24.74 -4.04 1.97
C THR A 283 -24.86 -3.52 0.54
N ASN A 284 -24.54 -4.35 -0.47
CA ASN A 284 -24.74 -4.08 -1.91
C ASN A 284 -24.07 -2.80 -2.45
N GLU A 285 -23.04 -2.31 -1.78
CA GLU A 285 -22.35 -1.06 -2.13
C GLU A 285 -20.93 -1.32 -2.68
N LEU A 286 -20.39 -0.34 -3.41
CA LEU A 286 -18.97 -0.24 -3.72
C LEU A 286 -18.52 1.19 -3.43
N TRP A 287 -17.50 1.35 -2.59
CA TRP A 287 -16.98 2.68 -2.23
C TRP A 287 -15.66 2.93 -2.93
N PHE A 288 -15.45 4.15 -3.43
CA PHE A 288 -14.27 4.53 -4.20
C PHE A 288 -13.65 5.79 -3.60
N SER A 289 -12.33 5.79 -3.37
CA SER A 289 -11.60 6.94 -2.83
C SER A 289 -10.13 6.91 -3.23
N THR A 290 -9.48 8.08 -3.34
CA THR A 290 -8.01 8.17 -3.36
C THR A 290 -7.42 8.14 -1.93
N ASP A 291 -8.23 8.45 -0.92
CA ASP A 291 -7.90 8.41 0.50
C ASP A 291 -8.30 7.05 1.10
N LEU A 292 -7.30 6.22 1.42
CA LEU A 292 -7.48 4.91 2.05
C LEU A 292 -8.00 5.02 3.49
N LEU A 293 -7.52 6.02 4.23
CA LEU A 293 -7.85 6.20 5.65
C LEU A 293 -9.30 6.64 5.83
N ALA A 294 -9.84 7.41 4.89
CA ALA A 294 -11.25 7.78 4.86
C ALA A 294 -12.15 6.54 4.68
N LEU A 295 -11.79 5.62 3.78
CA LEU A 295 -12.52 4.35 3.62
C LEU A 295 -12.43 3.46 4.86
N ASP A 296 -11.25 3.41 5.51
CA ASP A 296 -11.07 2.63 6.74
C ASP A 296 -11.82 3.24 7.93
N ALA A 297 -11.94 4.58 8.00
CA ALA A 297 -12.75 5.28 8.99
C ALA A 297 -14.26 5.00 8.82
N ILE A 298 -14.78 5.06 7.58
CA ILE A 298 -16.18 4.73 7.29
C ILE A 298 -16.44 3.23 7.53
N GLY A 299 -15.53 2.35 7.09
CA GLY A 299 -15.65 0.90 7.26
C GLY A 299 -15.64 0.46 8.72
N PHE A 300 -14.77 1.05 9.54
CA PHE A 300 -14.76 0.86 10.99
C PHE A 300 -16.09 1.28 11.64
N GLN A 301 -16.63 2.45 11.27
CA GLN A 301 -17.91 2.94 11.78
C GLN A 301 -19.05 1.99 11.43
N MET A 302 -19.18 1.60 10.15
CA MET A 302 -20.19 0.64 9.69
C MET A 302 -20.09 -0.71 10.40
N VAL A 303 -18.87 -1.22 10.58
CA VAL A 303 -18.64 -2.48 11.30
C VAL A 303 -19.07 -2.37 12.77
N GLU A 304 -18.72 -1.31 13.48
CA GLU A 304 -19.13 -1.14 14.89
C GLU A 304 -20.63 -0.86 15.05
N ASP A 305 -21.28 -0.23 14.08
CA ASP A 305 -22.74 -0.05 14.08
C ASP A 305 -23.48 -1.37 13.84
N LEU A 306 -23.05 -2.18 12.86
CA LEU A 306 -23.57 -3.54 12.63
C LEU A 306 -23.36 -4.47 13.84
N ARG A 307 -22.21 -4.34 14.51
CA ARG A 307 -21.92 -5.07 15.76
C ARG A 307 -22.85 -4.66 16.89
N ARG A 308 -23.13 -3.36 17.01
CA ARG A 308 -24.07 -2.82 18.01
C ARG A 308 -25.50 -3.30 17.76
N SER A 309 -25.96 -3.30 16.50
CA SER A 309 -27.30 -3.84 16.17
C SER A 309 -27.41 -5.35 16.43
N ALA A 310 -26.30 -6.09 16.28
CA ALA A 310 -26.21 -7.51 16.62
C ALA A 310 -25.98 -7.79 18.13
N ASN A 311 -26.03 -6.77 19.00
CA ASN A 311 -25.76 -6.85 20.44
C ASN A 311 -24.38 -7.47 20.80
N LEU A 312 -23.39 -7.33 19.91
CA LEU A 312 -22.02 -7.77 20.16
C LEU A 312 -21.28 -6.74 21.04
N PRO A 313 -20.31 -7.18 21.87
CA PRO A 313 -19.49 -6.26 22.65
C PRO A 313 -18.70 -5.32 21.72
N PRO A 314 -18.39 -4.09 22.16
CA PRO A 314 -17.57 -3.14 21.40
C PRO A 314 -16.28 -3.77 20.89
N GLY A 315 -15.92 -3.46 19.65
CA GLY A 315 -14.73 -3.99 19.02
C GLY A 315 -13.44 -3.35 19.50
N ILE A 316 -12.33 -3.84 18.96
CA ILE A 316 -11.01 -3.22 19.18
C ILE A 316 -10.99 -1.87 18.45
N GLY A 317 -11.03 -0.79 19.24
CA GLY A 317 -11.09 0.58 18.72
C GLY A 317 -9.86 0.97 17.90
N GLN A 318 -10.10 1.31 16.62
CA GLN A 318 -9.05 1.70 15.67
C GLN A 318 -8.74 3.19 15.65
N ASN A 319 -9.53 4.03 16.35
CA ASN A 319 -9.35 5.48 16.47
C ASN A 319 -7.95 5.93 16.91
N LEU A 320 -7.10 5.05 17.46
CA LEU A 320 -5.68 5.33 17.69
C LEU A 320 -4.83 5.12 16.41
N MET A 321 -4.94 3.96 15.74
CA MET A 321 -4.27 3.72 14.44
C MET A 321 -4.67 4.77 13.40
N HIS A 322 -5.96 5.12 13.33
CA HIS A 322 -6.46 6.14 12.40
C HIS A 322 -5.89 7.52 12.70
N ARG A 323 -5.73 7.89 13.99
CA ARG A 323 -5.07 9.15 14.37
C ARG A 323 -3.57 9.13 14.10
N THR A 324 -2.89 7.99 14.29
CA THR A 324 -1.49 7.82 13.86
C THR A 324 -1.36 7.96 12.35
N ALA A 325 -2.23 7.32 11.56
CA ALA A 325 -2.23 7.42 10.10
C ALA A 325 -2.55 8.84 9.58
N GLN A 326 -3.48 9.57 10.20
CA GLN A 326 -3.71 10.98 9.86
C GLN A 326 -2.53 11.86 10.31
N GLY A 327 -1.88 11.55 11.44
CA GLY A 327 -0.66 12.23 11.89
C GLY A 327 0.53 12.00 10.95
N MET A 328 0.64 10.80 10.39
CA MET A 328 1.55 10.43 9.28
C MET A 328 1.03 10.85 7.90
N LEU A 329 -0.08 11.59 7.85
CA LEU A 329 -0.57 12.26 6.64
C LEU A 329 -0.94 11.28 5.52
N LEU A 330 -1.48 10.11 5.88
CA LEU A 330 -1.92 9.05 4.95
C LEU A 330 -3.38 9.18 4.51
N GLY A 331 -4.06 10.27 4.90
CA GLY A 331 -5.47 10.54 4.60
C GLY A 331 -6.21 11.17 5.78
N ASN A 332 -7.53 11.06 5.79
CA ASN A 332 -8.43 11.68 6.77
C ASN A 332 -9.16 10.64 7.63
N ALA A 333 -9.04 10.76 8.96
CA ALA A 333 -9.59 9.81 9.93
C ALA A 333 -10.94 10.24 10.56
N PHE A 334 -11.32 11.50 10.42
CA PHE A 334 -12.48 12.07 11.09
C PHE A 334 -13.60 12.41 10.10
N ALA A 335 -14.83 12.01 10.41
CA ALA A 335 -16.00 12.18 9.53
C ALA A 335 -16.25 13.64 9.10
N ASN A 336 -15.89 14.63 9.92
CA ASN A 336 -16.04 16.05 9.57
C ASN A 336 -15.01 16.54 8.51
N HIS A 337 -14.08 15.69 8.08
CA HIS A 337 -13.15 15.93 6.96
C HIS A 337 -13.40 14.98 5.78
N ILE A 338 -14.45 14.15 5.82
CA ILE A 338 -14.74 13.12 4.81
C ILE A 338 -16.10 13.43 4.17
N GLU A 339 -16.08 13.87 2.92
CA GLU A 339 -17.30 14.11 2.13
C GLU A 339 -17.76 12.81 1.45
N VAL A 340 -18.88 12.24 1.89
CA VAL A 340 -19.48 11.05 1.26
C VAL A 340 -20.51 11.47 0.22
N LYS A 341 -20.28 11.09 -1.04
CA LYS A 341 -21.18 11.33 -2.17
C LYS A 341 -21.83 10.03 -2.62
N LEU A 342 -23.14 9.89 -2.39
CA LEU A 342 -23.93 8.77 -2.90
C LEU A 342 -24.16 8.93 -4.41
N ILE A 343 -23.70 7.95 -5.19
CA ILE A 343 -23.90 7.91 -6.65
C ILE A 343 -24.89 6.79 -6.96
N ASN A 344 -26.19 7.15 -6.94
CA ASN A 344 -27.26 6.21 -7.28
C ASN A 344 -27.28 5.96 -8.80
N GLN A 345 -26.52 4.97 -9.26
CA GLN A 345 -26.69 4.42 -10.60
C GLN A 345 -27.86 3.43 -10.59
N THR A 346 -28.99 3.83 -11.17
CA THR A 346 -29.96 2.87 -11.69
C THR A 346 -29.32 2.16 -12.88
N PHE A 347 -28.94 0.91 -12.69
CA PHE A 347 -28.65 0.01 -13.80
C PHE A 347 -29.98 -0.39 -14.42
N ASP A 348 -30.27 0.07 -15.63
CA ASP A 348 -31.39 -0.46 -16.41
C ASP A 348 -31.16 -1.97 -16.62
N GLU A 349 -32.20 -2.80 -16.43
CA GLU A 349 -32.09 -4.24 -16.67
C GLU A 349 -31.92 -4.53 -18.19
N PRO A 350 -31.10 -5.54 -18.56
CA PRO A 350 -30.66 -5.77 -19.94
C PRO A 350 -31.67 -6.50 -20.84
#